data_AF-S2E311-F1
#
_entry.id   AF-S2E311-F1
#
_cell.length_a   1.000
_cell.length_b   1.000
_cell.length_c   1.000
_cell.angle_alpha   90.00
_cell.angle_beta   90.00
_cell.angle_gamma   90.00
#
_symmetry.space_group_name_H-M   'P 1'
#
loop_
_entity.id
_entity.type
_entity.pdbx_description
1 polymer ?
#
loop_
_entity_poly.entity_id
_entity_poly.type
_entity_poly.pdbx_seq_one_letter_code
_entity_poly.pdbx_strand_id
1 'polypeptide(L)' 'MRAEIVKGVLEEKNIQAVILNKKESVYQIHGQYEVMVPITDALTAINIVKNEITF' A
#
# COMPACT_ATOMS: atom_id res chain seq x y z
N MET A 1 5.27 -2.31 -8.85
CA MET A 1 4.04 -2.37 -9.68
C MET A 1 2.79 -2.60 -8.82
N ARG A 2 2.68 -3.70 -8.05
CA ARG A 2 1.50 -3.95 -7.20
C ARG A 2 1.18 -2.81 -6.21
N ALA A 3 2.21 -2.22 -5.58
CA ALA A 3 2.04 -1.10 -4.65
C ALA A 3 1.46 0.17 -5.33
N GLU A 4 1.82 0.44 -6.60
CA GLU A 4 1.30 1.59 -7.38
C GLU A 4 -0.20 1.42 -7.69
N ILE A 5 -0.62 0.20 -8.04
CA ILE A 5 -2.03 -0.13 -8.28
C ILE A 5 -2.83 0.09 -7.00
N VAL A 6 -2.33 -0.42 -5.86
CA VAL A 6 -2.98 -0.24 -4.56
C VAL A 6 -3.09 1.25 -4.20
N LYS A 7 -2.01 2.03 -4.39
CA LYS A 7 -2.03 3.48 -4.17
C LYS A 7 -3.10 4.17 -5.01
N GLY A 8 -3.16 3.88 -6.32
CA GLY A 8 -4.15 4.47 -7.22
C GLY A 8 -5.59 4.20 -6.80
N VAL A 9 -5.92 2.94 -6.49
CA VAL A 9 -7.29 2.55 -6.06
C VAL A 9 -7.69 3.25 -4.74
N LEU A 10 -6.75 3.42 -3.81
CA LEU A 10 -7.01 4.13 -2.55
C LEU A 10 -7.22 5.63 -2.79
N GLU A 11 -6.40 6.25 -3.65
CA GLU A 11 -6.49 7.67 -3.97
C GLU A 11 -7.80 8.02 -4.71
N GLU A 12 -8.27 7.15 -5.61
CA GLU A 12 -9.59 7.29 -6.27
C GLU A 12 -10.76 7.31 -5.26
N LYS A 13 -10.56 6.68 -4.10
CA LYS A 13 -11.53 6.65 -2.99
C LYS A 13 -11.27 7.72 -1.93
N ASN A 14 -10.47 8.74 -2.26
CA ASN A 14 -10.07 9.84 -1.35
C ASN A 14 -9.28 9.38 -0.12
N ILE A 15 -8.65 8.21 -0.17
CA ILE A 15 -7.74 7.75 0.88
C ILE A 15 -6.33 8.10 0.44
N GLN A 16 -5.69 9.03 1.14
CA GLN A 16 -4.31 9.39 0.87
C GLN A 16 -3.40 8.18 1.13
N ALA A 17 -2.62 7.80 0.12
CA ALA A 17 -1.71 6.66 0.22
C ALA A 17 -0.29 7.06 -0.21
N VAL A 18 0.72 6.56 0.50
CA VAL A 18 2.13 6.75 0.14
C VAL A 18 2.83 5.40 0.07
N ILE A 19 3.71 5.24 -0.92
CA ILE A 19 4.49 4.01 -1.08
C ILE A 19 5.85 4.23 -0.42
N LEU A 20 6.13 3.45 0.61
CA LEU A 20 7.42 3.40 1.26
C LEU A 20 8.22 2.23 0.67
N ASN A 21 9.36 2.55 0.06
CA ASN A 21 10.33 1.55 -0.36
C ASN A 21 11.31 1.30 0.79
N LYS A 22 11.09 0.25 1.58
CA LYS A 22 12.04 -0.20 2.59
C LYS A 22 13.16 -0.98 1.91
N LYS A 23 14.04 -0.26 1.20
CA LYS A 23 15.36 -0.78 0.85
C LYS A 23 16.17 -0.81 2.14
N GLU A 24 16.12 -1.91 2.88
CA GLU A 24 17.12 -2.16 3.93
C GLU A 24 18.49 -2.29 3.25
N SER A 25 19.28 -1.24 3.36
CA SER A 25 20.71 -1.30 3.09
C SER A 25 21.31 -2.11 4.24
N VAL A 26 21.70 -3.37 3.97
CA VAL A 26 22.78 -4.17 4.59
C VAL A 26 22.49 -5.68 4.49
N TYR A 27 21.24 -6.15 4.52
CA TYR A 27 20.90 -7.59 4.33
C TYR A 27 19.70 -7.79 3.38
N GLN A 28 20.02 -7.99 2.10
CA GLN A 28 19.08 -8.04 0.97
C GLN A 28 18.24 -9.33 0.88
N ILE A 29 17.41 -9.63 1.88
CA ILE A 29 16.55 -10.84 1.84
C ILE A 29 15.11 -10.55 1.44
N HIS A 30 14.51 -9.40 1.76
CA HIS A 30 13.16 -9.05 1.31
C HIS A 30 13.00 -7.55 1.05
N GLY A 31 13.03 -7.13 -0.22
CA GLY A 31 12.62 -5.78 -0.61
C GLY A 31 11.11 -5.65 -0.50
N GLN A 32 10.62 -5.13 0.63
CA GLN A 32 9.19 -4.92 0.85
C GLN A 32 8.80 -3.47 0.54
N TYR A 33 7.87 -3.32 -0.40
CA TYR A 33 7.14 -2.06 -0.57
C TYR A 33 5.96 -2.08 0.40
N GLU A 34 5.82 -1.01 1.17
CA GLU A 34 4.67 -0.79 2.03
C GLU A 34 3.80 0.33 1.46
N VAL A 35 2.49 0.15 1.53
CA VAL A 35 1.54 1.23 1.26
C VAL A 35 1.01 1.72 2.60
N MET A 36 1.31 2.98 2.93
CA MET A 36 0.88 3.62 4.16
C MET A 36 -0.30 4.54 3.89
N VAL A 37 -1.23 4.58 4.84
CA VAL A 37 -2.42 5.44 4.85
C VAL A 37 -2.58 6.07 6.24
N PRO A 38 -3.38 7.15 6.40
CA PRO A 38 -3.79 7.62 7.71
C PRO A 38 -4.39 6.49 8.54
N ILE A 39 -4.08 6.47 9.85
CA ILE A 39 -4.55 5.40 10.75
C ILE A 39 -6.09 5.32 10.81
N THR A 40 -6.76 6.46 10.61
CA THR A 40 -8.22 6.57 10.53
C THR A 40 -8.81 5.75 9.39
N ASP A 41 -8.05 5.55 8.31
CA ASP A 41 -8.49 4.87 7.10
C ASP A 41 -7.92 3.46 6.98
N ALA A 42 -7.11 3.01 7.94
CA ALA A 42 -6.38 1.74 7.86
C ALA A 42 -7.30 0.52 7.67
N LEU A 43 -8.39 0.42 8.45
CA LEU A 43 -9.33 -0.69 8.31
C LEU A 43 -10.08 -0.65 6.98
N THR A 44 -10.47 0.54 6.53
CA THR A 44 -11.14 0.74 5.24
C THR A 44 -10.21 0.36 4.09
N ALA A 45 -8.96 0.83 4.11
CA ALA A 45 -7.95 0.52 3.12
C ALA A 45 -7.66 -1.00 3.06
N ILE A 46 -7.55 -1.67 4.20
CA ILE A 46 -7.37 -3.13 4.27
C ILE A 46 -8.55 -3.85 3.59
N ASN A 47 -9.78 -3.41 3.84
CA ASN A 47 -10.96 -4.01 3.24
C ASN A 47 -11.02 -3.80 1.72
N ILE A 48 -10.68 -2.60 1.24
CA ILE A 48 -10.62 -2.30 -0.20
C ILE A 48 -9.59 -3.21 -0.88
N VAL A 49 -8.37 -3.27 -0.33
CA VAL A 49 -7.29 -4.07 -0.91
C VAL A 49 -7.64 -5.55 -0.95
N LYS A 50 -8.30 -6.08 0.08
CA LYS A 50 -8.67 -7.50 0.14
C LYS A 50 -9.81 -7.89 -0.79
N ASN A 51 -10.79 -7.01 -0.99
CA ASN A 51 -12.03 -7.36 -1.66
C ASN A 51 -12.14 -6.84 -3.09
N GLU A 52 -11.46 -5.75 -3.41
CA GLU A 52 -11.58 -5.08 -4.71
C GLU A 52 -10.36 -5.27 -5.61
N ILE A 53 -9.22 -5.69 -5.05
CA ILE A 53 -7.96 -5.84 -5.79
C ILE A 53 -7.60 -7.33 -5.89
N THR A 54 -7.79 -7.90 -7.08
CA THR A 54 -7.40 -9.28 -7.41
C THR A 54 -6.13 -9.25 -8.26
N PHE A 55 -5.15 -10.11 -7.97
CA PHE A 55 -3.86 -10.19 -8.66
C PHE A 55 -3.60 -11.56 -9.26
#